data_AF-A0A150ADD3-F1
#
_entry.id   AF-A0A150ADD3-F1
#
_cell.length_a   1.000
_cell.length_b   1.000
_cell.length_c   1.000
_cell.angle_alpha   90.00
_cell.angle_beta   90.00
_cell.angle_gamma   90.00
#
_symmetry.space_group_name_H-M   'P 1'
#
loop_
_entity.id
_entity.type
_entity.pdbx_description
1 polymer ?
#
loop_
_entity_poly.entity_id
_entity_poly.type
_entity_poly.pdbx_seq_one_letter_code
_entity_poly.pdbx_strand_id
1 'polypeptide(L)'
;MEMSPKFEKELINNVIESLYASGVFTEDDIKDKESYISGLKRIIDNGIVDGITIVTDHTESLTLKARECQKAKEFDYARIFYATFFEHKVNDLISLYCIRNGIDLKTQISIIKSVNILGKFTWLLELMKYPKFNKKHLSTILKLADSRNSFVHYKWKEDPELNNEIDWDKEKLRIDSEFENIEKTVKYFKNYCSKLKFKGKKGQIKKIVK
;
A
#
# COMPACT_ATOMS: atom_id res chain seq x y z
N MET A 1 16.57 16.59 24.61
CA MET A 1 16.55 15.14 24.33
C MET A 1 17.45 14.91 23.13
N GLU A 2 18.57 14.22 23.30
CA GLU A 2 19.36 13.75 22.16
C GLU A 2 18.58 12.64 21.45
N MET A 3 18.46 12.73 20.12
CA MET A 3 17.87 11.65 19.34
C MET A 3 18.83 10.47 19.34
N SER A 4 18.30 9.24 19.48
CA SER A 4 19.17 8.07 19.36
C SER A 4 19.76 7.99 17.94
N PRO A 5 21.04 7.61 17.76
CA PRO A 5 21.66 7.48 16.44
C PRO A 5 20.89 6.53 15.50
N LYS A 6 20.19 5.54 16.07
CA LYS A 6 19.30 4.64 15.32
C LYS A 6 18.09 5.37 14.74
N PHE A 7 17.43 6.19 15.55
CA PHE A 7 16.26 6.96 15.13
C PHE A 7 16.60 7.98 14.04
N GLU A 8 17.72 8.69 14.18
CA GLU A 8 18.20 9.62 13.15
C GLU A 8 18.42 8.92 11.81
N LYS A 9 19.05 7.74 11.84
CA LYS A 9 19.27 6.94 10.64
C LYS A 9 17.96 6.47 10.00
N GLU A 10 16.98 6.04 10.79
CA GLU A 10 15.66 5.63 10.28
C GLU A 10 14.89 6.81 9.68
N LEU A 11 14.91 7.97 10.35
CA LEU A 11 14.27 9.19 9.87
C LEU A 11 14.86 9.62 8.52
N ILE A 12 16.19 9.71 8.43
CA ILE A 12 16.90 10.07 7.21
C ILE A 12 16.54 9.10 6.07
N ASN A 13 16.59 7.79 6.33
CA ASN A 13 16.20 6.78 5.34
C ASN A 13 14.77 6.99 4.81
N ASN A 14 13.81 7.24 5.70
CA ASN A 14 12.41 7.41 5.32
C ASN A 14 12.19 8.69 4.50
N VAL A 15 12.84 9.79 4.88
CA VAL A 15 12.80 11.05 4.12
C VAL A 15 13.32 10.82 2.71
N ILE A 16 14.46 10.15 2.55
CA ILE A 16 15.07 9.89 1.23
C ILE A 16 14.21 8.96 0.39
N GLU A 17 13.70 7.87 0.99
CA GLU A 17 12.78 6.98 0.29
C GLU A 17 11.55 7.75 -0.21
N SER A 18 11.04 8.72 0.57
CA SER A 18 9.93 9.59 0.18
C SER A 18 10.30 10.58 -0.94
N LEU A 19 11.47 11.22 -0.87
CA LEU A 19 11.97 12.15 -1.89
C LEU A 19 12.23 11.45 -3.23
N TYR A 20 12.78 10.24 -3.20
CA TYR A 20 12.97 9.44 -4.41
C TYR A 20 11.65 8.93 -4.95
N ALA A 21 10.74 8.49 -4.07
CA ALA A 21 9.42 8.06 -4.49
C ALA A 21 8.64 9.22 -5.13
N SER A 22 8.68 10.43 -4.58
CA SER A 22 7.99 11.60 -5.17
C SER A 22 8.62 12.09 -6.48
N GLY A 23 9.85 11.69 -6.80
CA GLY A 23 10.57 12.12 -7.99
C GLY A 23 11.36 13.41 -7.81
N VAL A 24 11.40 13.95 -6.59
CA VAL A 24 12.26 15.10 -6.22
C VAL A 24 13.74 14.67 -6.24
N PHE A 25 14.02 13.43 -5.83
CA PHE A 25 15.30 12.77 -6.08
C PHE A 25 15.27 11.97 -7.38
N THR A 26 16.32 12.14 -8.15
CA THR A 26 16.58 11.46 -9.41
C THR A 26 17.56 10.31 -9.22
N GLU A 27 17.83 9.56 -10.30
CA GLU A 27 18.83 8.49 -10.26
C GLU A 27 20.25 9.02 -10.07
N ASP A 28 20.53 10.21 -10.58
CA ASP A 28 21.84 10.85 -10.44
C ASP A 28 22.12 11.22 -8.97
N ASP A 29 21.09 11.67 -8.25
CA ASP A 29 21.19 12.01 -6.82
C ASP A 29 21.47 10.80 -5.93
N ILE A 30 21.26 9.58 -6.42
CA ILE A 30 21.51 8.33 -5.67
C ILE A 30 22.61 7.48 -6.30
N LYS A 31 23.50 8.07 -7.10
CA LYS A 31 24.61 7.35 -7.71
C LYS A 31 25.71 7.03 -6.70
N ASP A 32 26.06 8.01 -5.87
CA ASP A 32 27.10 7.94 -4.86
C ASP A 32 26.80 8.91 -3.70
N LYS A 33 27.66 8.89 -2.67
CA LYS A 33 27.46 9.68 -1.44
C LYS A 33 27.58 11.19 -1.66
N GLU A 34 28.41 11.63 -2.61
CA GLU A 34 28.61 13.06 -2.89
C GLU A 34 27.42 13.63 -3.63
N SER A 35 26.96 12.94 -4.68
CA SER A 35 25.75 13.26 -5.43
C SER A 35 24.52 13.30 -4.52
N TYR A 36 24.46 12.38 -3.55
CA TYR A 36 23.44 12.34 -2.51
C TYR A 36 23.43 13.59 -1.62
N ILE A 37 24.60 14.01 -1.11
CA ILE A 37 24.71 15.22 -0.28
C ILE A 37 24.36 16.47 -1.10
N SER A 38 24.80 16.50 -2.37
CA SER A 38 24.49 17.61 -3.29
C SER A 38 22.98 17.72 -3.56
N GLY A 39 22.32 16.59 -3.81
CA GLY A 39 20.86 16.53 -4.01
C GLY A 39 20.09 17.00 -2.76
N LEU A 40 20.53 16.62 -1.56
CA LEU A 40 19.93 17.11 -0.31
C LEU A 40 20.09 18.62 -0.16
N LYS A 41 21.29 19.15 -0.36
CA LYS A 41 21.55 20.59 -0.32
C LYS A 41 20.65 21.34 -1.30
N ARG A 42 20.56 20.86 -2.56
CA ARG A 42 19.67 21.42 -3.59
C ARG A 42 18.22 21.51 -3.11
N ILE A 43 17.72 20.50 -2.41
CA ILE A 43 16.33 20.50 -1.91
C ILE A 43 16.14 21.52 -0.79
N ILE A 44 17.08 21.58 0.15
CA ILE A 44 17.05 22.49 1.29
C ILE A 44 17.16 23.94 0.80
N ASP A 45 18.15 24.22 -0.05
CA ASP A 45 18.47 25.57 -0.53
C ASP A 45 17.36 26.16 -1.41
N ASN A 46 16.66 25.32 -2.18
CA ASN A 46 15.55 25.76 -3.03
C ASN A 46 14.20 25.83 -2.31
N GLY A 47 14.14 25.57 -0.99
CA GLY A 47 12.88 25.59 -0.25
C GLY A 47 11.85 24.57 -0.75
N ILE A 48 12.29 23.51 -1.47
CA ILE A 48 11.37 22.50 -2.04
C ILE A 48 10.63 21.74 -0.94
N VAL A 49 11.12 21.80 0.30
CA VAL A 49 10.46 21.27 1.50
C VAL A 49 9.61 22.35 2.18
N ASP A 50 8.72 23.00 1.44
CA ASP A 50 7.69 23.84 2.06
C ASP A 50 6.68 22.93 2.79
N GLY A 51 6.92 22.76 4.09
CA GLY A 51 6.07 21.97 4.99
C GLY A 51 6.38 20.47 4.94
N ILE A 52 7.15 19.99 5.93
CA ILE A 52 7.26 18.55 6.19
C ILE A 52 5.89 18.05 6.68
N THR A 53 5.17 17.36 5.81
CA THR A 53 3.93 16.68 6.23
C THR A 53 4.29 15.32 6.81
N ILE A 54 4.11 15.18 8.13
CA ILE A 54 4.28 13.90 8.82
C ILE A 54 2.98 13.11 8.64
N VAL A 55 3.07 11.96 7.97
CA VAL A 55 1.93 11.04 7.77
C VAL A 55 2.20 9.75 8.53
N THR A 56 1.25 9.33 9.36
CA THR A 56 1.32 8.05 10.06
C THR A 56 0.92 6.90 9.13
N ASP A 57 1.88 6.05 8.73
CA ASP A 57 1.60 4.84 7.96
C ASP A 57 1.08 3.72 8.87
N HIS A 58 -0.23 3.50 8.84
CA HIS A 58 -0.87 2.41 9.60
C HIS A 58 -0.86 1.06 8.88
N THR A 59 -0.28 0.93 7.70
CA THR A 59 -0.45 -0.28 6.88
C THR A 59 0.17 -1.54 7.46
N GLU A 60 1.28 -1.44 8.20
CA GLU A 60 1.82 -2.58 8.94
C GLU A 60 0.88 -2.99 10.06
N SER A 61 0.37 -2.02 10.82
CA SER A 61 -0.59 -2.25 11.90
C SER A 61 -1.90 -2.90 11.39
N LEU A 62 -2.37 -2.55 10.19
CA LEU A 62 -3.56 -3.16 9.58
C LEU A 62 -3.33 -4.65 9.30
N THR A 63 -2.19 -5.04 8.72
CA THR A 63 -1.90 -6.45 8.45
C THR A 63 -1.65 -7.26 9.72
N LEU A 64 -1.10 -6.65 10.77
CA LEU A 64 -0.94 -7.29 12.06
C LEU A 64 -2.30 -7.55 12.72
N LYS A 65 -3.15 -6.52 12.80
CA LYS A 65 -4.52 -6.65 13.32
C LYS A 65 -5.34 -7.69 12.56
N ALA A 66 -5.20 -7.74 11.23
CA ALA A 66 -5.88 -8.75 10.42
C ALA A 66 -5.49 -10.19 10.84
N ARG A 67 -4.20 -10.42 11.09
CA ARG A 67 -3.68 -11.72 11.54
C ARG A 67 -4.09 -12.04 12.97
N GLU A 68 -4.18 -11.05 13.84
CA GLU A 68 -4.69 -11.20 15.21
C GLU A 68 -6.17 -11.63 15.19
N CYS A 69 -7.02 -10.93 14.44
CA CYS A 69 -8.42 -11.32 14.24
C CYS A 69 -8.54 -12.72 13.62
N GLN A 70 -7.69 -13.07 12.64
CA GLN A 70 -7.68 -14.41 12.06
C GLN A 70 -7.39 -15.48 13.12
N LYS A 71 -6.39 -15.26 13.98
CA LYS A 71 -6.07 -16.19 15.09
C LYS A 71 -7.21 -16.30 16.11
N ALA A 72 -7.93 -15.21 16.34
CA ALA A 72 -9.12 -15.17 17.18
C ALA A 72 -10.37 -15.77 16.50
N LYS A 73 -10.27 -16.24 15.24
CA LYS A 73 -11.38 -16.72 14.39
C LYS A 73 -12.44 -15.66 14.09
N GLU A 74 -12.08 -14.39 14.23
CA GLU A 74 -12.87 -13.22 13.86
C GLU A 74 -12.68 -12.90 12.36
N PHE A 75 -13.11 -13.81 11.49
CA PHE A 75 -12.74 -13.78 10.08
C PHE A 75 -13.24 -12.55 9.33
N ASP A 76 -14.41 -12.02 9.67
CA ASP A 76 -14.93 -10.82 9.01
C ASP A 76 -14.09 -9.58 9.35
N TYR A 77 -13.68 -9.40 10.60
CA TYR A 77 -12.76 -8.35 10.99
C TYR A 77 -11.40 -8.50 10.29
N ALA A 78 -10.89 -9.72 10.19
CA ALA A 78 -9.66 -9.99 9.44
C ALA A 78 -9.79 -9.55 7.98
N ARG A 79 -10.90 -9.92 7.30
CA ARG A 79 -11.19 -9.49 5.91
C ARG A 79 -11.27 -7.97 5.77
N ILE A 80 -11.91 -7.28 6.72
CA ILE A 80 -12.02 -5.81 6.74
C ILE A 80 -10.65 -5.15 6.85
N PHE A 81 -9.78 -5.63 7.74
CA PHE A 81 -8.43 -5.08 7.89
C PHE A 81 -7.58 -5.30 6.65
N TYR A 82 -7.64 -6.47 6.01
CA TYR A 82 -6.96 -6.70 4.73
C TYR A 82 -7.53 -5.83 3.61
N ALA A 83 -8.86 -5.71 3.49
CA ALA A 83 -9.50 -4.84 2.49
C ALA A 83 -9.04 -3.38 2.64
N THR A 84 -9.01 -2.88 3.87
CA THR A 84 -8.52 -1.53 4.21
C THR A 84 -7.05 -1.37 3.84
N PHE A 85 -6.20 -2.37 4.11
CA PHE A 85 -4.80 -2.36 3.69
C PHE A 85 -4.64 -2.18 2.18
N PHE A 86 -5.39 -2.94 1.36
CA PHE A 86 -5.32 -2.83 -0.09
C PHE A 86 -5.80 -1.47 -0.60
N GLU A 87 -6.89 -0.96 -0.05
CA GLU A 87 -7.41 0.37 -0.40
C GLU A 87 -6.40 1.48 -0.07
N HIS A 88 -5.81 1.46 1.12
CA HIS A 88 -4.81 2.45 1.51
C HIS A 88 -3.60 2.40 0.58
N LYS A 89 -3.06 1.21 0.31
CA LYS A 89 -1.86 1.09 -0.53
C LYS A 89 -2.11 1.45 -2.00
N VAL A 90 -3.30 1.24 -2.55
CA VAL A 90 -3.60 1.73 -3.91
C VAL A 90 -3.82 3.24 -3.93
N ASN A 91 -4.46 3.80 -2.90
CA ASN A 91 -4.61 5.25 -2.75
C ASN A 91 -3.23 5.95 -2.62
N ASP A 92 -2.27 5.33 -1.93
CA ASP A 92 -0.89 5.81 -1.86
C ASP A 92 -0.23 5.87 -3.25
N LEU A 93 -0.45 4.85 -4.09
CA LEU A 93 0.09 4.81 -5.46
C LEU A 93 -0.52 5.89 -6.35
N ILE A 94 -1.83 6.09 -6.26
CA ILE A 94 -2.54 7.16 -6.99
C ILE A 94 -2.04 8.54 -6.54
N SER A 95 -1.90 8.73 -5.23
CA SER A 95 -1.35 9.95 -4.63
C SER A 95 0.06 10.23 -5.14
N LEU A 96 0.92 9.21 -5.16
CA LEU A 96 2.27 9.32 -5.67
C LEU A 96 2.33 9.70 -7.14
N TYR A 97 1.45 9.11 -7.96
CA TYR A 97 1.32 9.49 -9.36
C TYR A 97 0.92 10.96 -9.50
N CYS A 98 -0.08 11.41 -8.74
CA CYS A 98 -0.53 12.80 -8.77
C CYS A 98 0.61 13.77 -8.42
N ILE A 99 1.34 13.49 -7.35
CA ILE A 99 2.52 14.29 -6.93
C ILE A 99 3.56 14.37 -8.05
N ARG A 100 3.92 13.22 -8.65
CA ARG A 100 4.91 13.15 -9.73
C ARG A 100 4.53 13.93 -10.99
N ASN A 101 3.23 14.17 -11.20
CA ASN A 101 2.70 14.85 -12.37
C ASN A 101 2.18 16.26 -12.04
N GLY A 102 2.46 16.79 -10.85
CA GLY A 102 2.04 18.13 -10.45
C GLY A 102 0.51 18.30 -10.38
N ILE A 103 -0.24 17.23 -10.15
CA ILE A 103 -1.69 17.29 -9.97
C ILE A 103 -1.98 17.83 -8.58
N ASP A 104 -2.85 18.84 -8.49
CA ASP A 104 -3.18 19.49 -7.22
C ASP A 104 -3.93 18.55 -6.25
N LEU A 105 -3.81 18.84 -4.95
CA LEU A 105 -4.36 18.01 -3.88
C LEU A 105 -5.89 17.84 -3.97
N LYS A 106 -6.63 18.87 -4.40
CA LYS A 106 -8.09 18.80 -4.52
C LYS A 106 -8.48 17.81 -5.61
N THR A 107 -7.80 17.85 -6.75
CA THR A 107 -7.99 16.89 -7.85
C THR A 107 -7.58 15.48 -7.43
N GLN A 108 -6.45 15.31 -6.75
CA GLN A 108 -6.02 14.02 -6.21
C GLN A 108 -7.08 13.39 -5.28
N ILE A 109 -7.62 14.17 -4.34
CA ILE A 109 -8.68 13.72 -3.42
C ILE A 109 -9.94 13.32 -4.21
N SER A 110 -10.30 14.10 -5.23
CA SER A 110 -11.46 13.82 -6.09
C SER A 110 -11.30 12.47 -6.81
N ILE A 111 -10.12 12.19 -7.39
CA ILE A 111 -9.82 10.90 -8.03
C ILE A 111 -9.95 9.75 -7.03
N ILE A 112 -9.33 9.87 -5.86
CA ILE A 112 -9.34 8.81 -4.84
C ILE A 112 -10.76 8.48 -4.34
N LYS A 113 -11.62 9.50 -4.20
CA LYS A 113 -12.99 9.35 -3.70
C LYS A 113 -13.98 8.88 -4.78
N SER A 114 -13.81 9.31 -6.03
CA SER A 114 -14.76 9.01 -7.11
C SER A 114 -14.55 7.62 -7.72
N VAL A 115 -13.33 7.09 -7.69
CA VAL A 115 -13.01 5.81 -8.32
C VAL A 115 -13.22 4.68 -7.32
N ASN A 116 -14.05 3.70 -7.67
CA ASN A 116 -14.25 2.50 -6.85
C ASN A 116 -13.01 1.58 -6.86
N ILE A 117 -13.00 0.58 -5.97
CA ILE A 117 -11.85 -0.34 -5.84
C ILE A 117 -11.50 -1.06 -7.16
N LEU A 118 -12.51 -1.45 -7.95
CA LEU A 118 -12.29 -2.09 -9.24
C LEU A 118 -11.57 -1.16 -10.20
N GLY A 119 -12.02 0.09 -10.33
CA GLY A 119 -11.39 1.09 -11.18
C GLY A 119 -9.96 1.39 -10.77
N LYS A 120 -9.70 1.50 -9.45
CA LYS A 120 -8.36 1.74 -8.88
C LYS A 120 -7.35 0.66 -9.26
N PHE A 121 -7.78 -0.59 -9.44
CA PHE A 121 -6.90 -1.71 -9.81
C PHE A 121 -6.97 -2.12 -11.29
N THR A 122 -7.75 -1.42 -12.11
CA THR A 122 -7.92 -1.74 -13.54
C THR A 122 -7.58 -0.53 -14.40
N TRP A 123 -8.58 0.17 -14.94
CA TRP A 123 -8.40 1.24 -15.92
C TRP A 123 -7.57 2.41 -15.37
N LEU A 124 -7.65 2.72 -14.07
CA LEU A 124 -6.89 3.84 -13.51
C LEU A 124 -5.39 3.54 -13.51
N LEU A 125 -4.99 2.28 -13.23
CA LEU A 125 -3.58 1.88 -13.33
C LEU A 125 -3.07 2.02 -14.77
N GLU A 126 -3.89 1.66 -15.76
CA GLU A 126 -3.54 1.79 -17.18
C GLU A 126 -3.39 3.26 -17.59
N LEU A 127 -4.29 4.16 -17.16
CA LEU A 127 -4.16 5.60 -17.39
C LEU A 127 -2.88 6.19 -16.76
N MET A 128 -2.50 5.71 -15.57
CA MET A 128 -1.26 6.10 -14.90
C MET A 128 0.00 5.45 -15.51
N LYS A 129 -0.15 4.67 -16.58
CA LYS A 129 0.92 3.89 -17.24
C LYS A 129 1.62 2.91 -16.29
N TYR A 130 0.91 2.40 -15.28
CA TYR A 130 1.42 1.36 -14.39
C TYR A 130 1.22 -0.03 -15.02
N PRO A 131 2.08 -1.02 -14.68
CA PRO A 131 1.93 -2.37 -15.19
C PRO A 131 0.59 -2.98 -14.78
N LYS A 132 -0.02 -3.76 -15.67
CA LYS A 132 -1.29 -4.43 -15.40
C LYS A 132 -1.21 -5.28 -14.12
N PHE A 133 -2.26 -5.20 -13.31
CA PHE A 133 -2.35 -5.98 -12.09
C PHE A 133 -2.66 -7.45 -12.40
N ASN A 134 -2.07 -8.39 -11.65
CA ASN A 134 -2.33 -9.80 -11.86
C ASN A 134 -3.79 -10.15 -11.53
N LYS A 135 -4.48 -10.84 -12.46
CA LYS A 135 -5.92 -11.17 -12.35
C LYS A 135 -6.26 -12.04 -11.12
N LYS A 136 -5.40 -12.98 -10.73
CA LYS A 136 -5.62 -13.83 -9.55
C LYS A 136 -5.65 -12.98 -8.28
N HIS A 137 -4.65 -12.11 -8.12
CA HIS A 137 -4.55 -11.19 -6.98
C HIS A 137 -5.67 -10.14 -6.99
N LEU A 138 -6.05 -9.64 -8.17
CA LEU A 138 -7.19 -8.74 -8.32
C LEU A 138 -8.48 -9.39 -7.81
N SER A 139 -8.75 -10.63 -8.20
CA SER A 139 -9.94 -11.36 -7.75
C SER A 139 -10.00 -11.47 -6.23
N THR A 140 -8.88 -11.78 -5.57
CA THR A 140 -8.79 -11.81 -4.10
C THR A 140 -9.12 -10.45 -3.47
N ILE A 141 -8.58 -9.35 -4.01
CA ILE A 141 -8.84 -7.99 -3.50
C ILE A 141 -10.32 -7.61 -3.66
N LEU A 142 -10.92 -7.94 -4.82
CA LEU A 142 -12.33 -7.63 -5.07
C LEU A 142 -13.26 -8.42 -4.14
N LYS A 143 -12.96 -9.70 -3.87
CA LYS A 143 -13.70 -10.50 -2.88
C LYS A 143 -13.61 -9.89 -1.48
N LEU A 144 -12.44 -9.43 -1.06
CA LEU A 144 -12.25 -8.74 0.22
C LEU A 144 -13.04 -7.43 0.31
N ALA A 145 -13.02 -6.62 -0.76
CA ALA A 145 -13.77 -5.37 -0.79
C ALA A 145 -15.28 -5.62 -0.78
N ASP A 146 -15.77 -6.64 -1.48
CA ASP A 146 -17.18 -7.06 -1.46
C ASP A 146 -17.59 -7.58 -0.08
N SER A 147 -16.76 -8.42 0.55
CA SER A 147 -16.99 -8.92 1.92
C SER A 147 -17.07 -7.78 2.93
N ARG A 148 -16.13 -6.83 2.89
CA ARG A 148 -16.16 -5.63 3.73
C ARG A 148 -17.45 -4.83 3.52
N ASN A 149 -17.80 -4.54 2.27
CA ASN A 149 -19.01 -3.77 1.96
C ASN A 149 -20.27 -4.51 2.43
N SER A 150 -20.31 -5.83 2.28
CA SER A 150 -21.44 -6.64 2.72
C SER A 150 -21.60 -6.63 4.23
N PHE A 151 -20.49 -6.79 4.97
CA PHE A 151 -20.47 -6.73 6.43
C PHE A 151 -20.88 -5.35 6.96
N VAL A 152 -20.25 -4.28 6.45
CA VAL A 152 -20.49 -2.89 6.92
C VAL A 152 -21.93 -2.43 6.62
N HIS A 153 -22.50 -2.87 5.50
CA HIS A 153 -23.85 -2.48 5.10
C HIS A 153 -24.93 -3.51 5.45
N TYR A 154 -24.63 -4.50 6.30
CA TYR A 154 -25.56 -5.58 6.67
C TYR A 154 -26.24 -6.25 5.46
N LYS A 155 -25.53 -6.34 4.33
CA LYS A 155 -26.00 -7.06 3.14
C LYS A 155 -25.67 -8.53 3.32
N TRP A 156 -26.47 -9.20 4.12
CA TRP A 156 -26.38 -10.65 4.28
C TRP A 156 -26.77 -11.29 2.95
N LYS A 157 -25.83 -12.01 2.32
CA LYS A 157 -26.18 -12.93 1.25
C LYS A 157 -26.78 -14.14 1.93
N GLU A 158 -28.01 -14.49 1.58
CA GLU A 158 -28.58 -15.79 1.96
C GLU A 158 -27.62 -16.85 1.46
N ASP A 159 -27.10 -17.67 2.37
CA ASP A 159 -26.26 -18.79 2.00
C ASP A 159 -27.20 -19.90 1.48
N PRO A 160 -27.19 -20.21 0.17
CA PRO A 160 -28.04 -21.28 -0.37
C PRO A 160 -27.73 -22.65 0.25
N GLU A 161 -26.60 -22.80 0.95
CA GLU A 161 -26.21 -24.03 1.64
C GLU A 161 -26.73 -24.11 3.10
N LEU A 162 -27.46 -23.11 3.62
CA LEU A 162 -28.07 -23.16 4.97
C LEU A 162 -29.01 -24.36 5.19
N ASN A 163 -29.47 -25.00 4.10
CA ASN A 163 -30.33 -26.18 4.15
C ASN A 163 -29.56 -27.52 4.10
N ASN A 164 -28.22 -27.50 4.00
CA ASN A 164 -27.38 -28.70 4.00
C ASN A 164 -26.59 -28.81 5.31
N GLU A 165 -26.25 -30.03 5.73
CA GLU A 165 -25.33 -30.24 6.85
C GLU A 165 -23.96 -29.63 6.52
N ILE A 166 -23.49 -28.73 7.39
CA ILE A 166 -22.19 -28.07 7.23
C ILE A 166 -21.08 -29.08 7.54
N ASP A 167 -20.27 -29.41 6.53
CA ASP A 167 -19.00 -30.10 6.72
C ASP A 167 -17.95 -29.12 7.26
N TRP A 168 -17.75 -29.15 8.57
CA TRP A 168 -16.84 -28.27 9.29
C TRP A 168 -15.37 -28.42 8.87
N ASP A 169 -14.94 -29.61 8.44
CA ASP A 169 -13.56 -29.83 8.00
C ASP A 169 -13.34 -29.18 6.64
N LYS A 170 -14.29 -29.35 5.72
CA LYS A 170 -14.28 -28.68 4.42
C LYS A 170 -14.32 -27.16 4.56
N GLU A 171 -15.14 -26.64 5.48
CA GLU A 171 -15.25 -25.21 5.74
C GLU A 171 -13.96 -24.63 6.32
N LYS A 172 -13.33 -25.33 7.27
CA LYS A 172 -12.03 -24.94 7.82
C LYS A 172 -10.96 -24.88 6.74
N LEU A 173 -10.86 -25.91 5.89
CA LEU A 173 -9.91 -25.93 4.77
C LEU A 173 -10.14 -24.78 3.78
N ARG A 174 -11.41 -24.43 3.53
CA ARG A 174 -11.78 -23.30 2.68
C ARG A 174 -11.29 -21.97 3.26
N ILE A 175 -11.51 -21.75 4.55
CA ILE A 175 -11.06 -20.53 5.27
C ILE A 175 -9.53 -20.45 5.27
N ASP A 176 -8.84 -21.54 5.60
CA ASP A 176 -7.38 -21.57 5.62
C ASP A 176 -6.79 -21.25 4.24
N SER A 177 -7.35 -21.84 3.17
CA SER A 177 -6.96 -21.56 1.79
C SER A 177 -7.25 -20.09 1.39
N GLU A 178 -8.36 -19.51 1.85
CA GLU A 178 -8.70 -18.11 1.62
C GLU A 178 -7.60 -17.19 2.18
N PHE A 179 -7.26 -17.33 3.46
CA PHE A 179 -6.26 -16.48 4.11
C PHE A 179 -4.85 -16.69 3.59
N GLU A 180 -4.49 -17.92 3.18
CA GLU A 180 -3.22 -18.16 2.50
C GLU A 180 -3.13 -17.38 1.17
N ASN A 181 -4.22 -17.36 0.39
CA ASN A 181 -4.29 -16.58 -0.84
C ASN A 181 -4.27 -15.06 -0.57
N ILE A 182 -4.88 -14.59 0.52
CA ILE A 182 -4.83 -13.19 0.95
C ILE A 182 -3.38 -12.79 1.27
N GLU A 183 -2.66 -13.57 2.06
CA GLU A 183 -1.26 -13.30 2.42
C GLU A 183 -0.33 -13.30 1.20
N LYS A 184 -0.52 -14.26 0.27
CA LYS A 184 0.18 -14.26 -1.03
C LYS A 184 -0.10 -12.97 -1.80
N THR A 185 -1.33 -12.47 -1.75
CA THR A 185 -1.76 -11.23 -2.41
C THR A 185 -1.19 -9.98 -1.73
N VAL A 186 -1.11 -9.94 -0.40
CA VAL A 186 -0.44 -8.88 0.36
C VAL A 186 1.03 -8.80 -0.03
N LYS A 187 1.74 -9.93 -0.05
CA LYS A 187 3.15 -10.01 -0.45
C LYS A 187 3.35 -9.54 -1.90
N TYR A 188 2.53 -10.00 -2.82
CA TYR A 188 2.54 -9.55 -4.21
C TYR A 188 2.37 -8.03 -4.30
N PHE A 189 1.38 -7.48 -3.61
CA PHE A 189 1.07 -6.06 -3.71
C PHE A 189 2.16 -5.18 -3.09
N LYS A 190 2.74 -5.57 -1.95
CA LYS A 190 3.92 -4.89 -1.37
C LYS A 190 5.07 -4.81 -2.37
N ASN A 191 5.35 -5.90 -3.09
CA ASN A 191 6.38 -5.94 -4.12
C ASN A 191 6.02 -5.06 -5.32
N TYR A 192 4.77 -5.10 -5.77
CA TYR A 192 4.25 -4.25 -6.85
C TYR A 192 4.43 -2.76 -6.50
N CYS A 193 4.00 -2.34 -5.32
CA CYS A 193 4.17 -0.97 -4.83
C CYS A 193 5.65 -0.58 -4.74
N SER A 194 6.50 -1.44 -4.18
CA SER A 194 7.94 -1.16 -4.07
C SER A 194 8.59 -0.98 -5.44
N LYS A 195 8.22 -1.77 -6.45
CA LYS A 195 8.74 -1.61 -7.82
C LYS A 195 8.34 -0.26 -8.41
N LEU A 196 7.10 0.18 -8.22
CA LEU A 196 6.61 1.46 -8.73
C LEU A 196 7.21 2.68 -8.02
N LYS A 197 7.35 2.60 -6.69
CA LYS A 197 7.93 3.67 -5.86
C LYS A 197 9.41 3.87 -6.21
N PHE A 198 10.17 2.78 -6.28
CA PHE A 198 11.63 2.85 -6.32
C PHE A 198 12.25 2.46 -7.66
N LYS A 199 11.47 2.13 -8.70
CA LYS A 199 11.98 1.68 -10.01
C LYS A 199 13.01 0.54 -9.91
N GLY A 200 12.90 -0.31 -8.89
CA GLY A 200 13.86 -1.39 -8.61
C GLY A 200 15.15 -0.97 -7.86
N LYS A 201 15.34 0.31 -7.55
CA LYS A 201 16.55 0.88 -6.94
C LYS A 201 16.53 0.94 -5.40
N LYS A 202 15.51 0.37 -4.74
CA LYS A 202 15.38 0.41 -3.26
C LYS A 202 16.65 -0.09 -2.53
N GLY A 203 17.29 -1.14 -3.06
CA GLY A 203 18.53 -1.67 -2.47
C GLY A 203 19.73 -0.72 -2.58
N GLN A 204 19.81 0.06 -3.66
CA GLN A 204 20.86 1.06 -3.86
C GLN A 204 20.70 2.22 -2.87
N ILE A 205 19.47 2.72 -2.72
CA ILE A 205 19.14 3.77 -1.74
C ILE A 205 19.58 3.35 -0.33
N LYS A 206 19.23 2.13 0.10
CA LYS A 206 19.62 1.61 1.43
C LYS A 206 21.13 1.45 1.64
N LYS A 207 21.92 1.29 0.57
CA LYS A 207 23.38 1.17 0.67
C LYS A 207 24.05 2.53 0.86
N ILE A 208 23.52 3.57 0.24
CA ILE A 208 24.11 4.92 0.30
C ILE A 208 23.89 5.58 1.67
N VAL A 209 22.77 5.27 2.31
CA VAL A 209 22.44 5.76 3.67
C VAL A 209 23.11 4.91 4.76
N LYS A 210 23.71 3.77 4.42
CA LYS A 210 24.31 2.87 5.40
C LYS A 210 25.63 3.38 5.92
#